data_AF-M0CXT3-F1
#
_entry.id   AF-M0CXT3-F1
#
_cell.length_a   1.000
_cell.length_b   1.000
_cell.length_c   1.000
_cell.angle_alpha   90.00
_cell.angle_beta   90.00
_cell.angle_gamma   90.00
#
_symmetry.space_group_name_H-M   'P 1'
#
loop_
_entity.id
_entity.type
_entity.pdbx_description
1 polymer ?
#
loop_
_entity_poly.entity_id
_entity_poly.type
_entity_poly.pdbx_seq_one_letter_code
_entity_poly.pdbx_strand_id
1 'polypeptide(L)'
;MEATRRRGLAALVATVLLAAATLALASVPPRPLASVVTLVGSLGLRVATDWLAVVALLALAERVATGDGSVTRASVRRLTLAVFVGAAAIEASPLVRLVAEADPVATTALVEGVAGAVQSGLFAAGLVAATAAGGAALRDALGDEARAGLPMAPSERRLPRVEPGAIVRVAQVLGVVAALWLGIELATRLALGAPYVWLAVADAAVAALAGAVDYGVLAVAFLVLAVDGADVRTVVGGTAVVWLVLVVGGIAVAVLSAGLGVALIGATVTPMGAVEAAGMGLWPAPDSWTQLLATGAFLAGAVGLSVVQRTVPESEPESANARVDDSGTPR
;
A
#
# COMPACT_ATOMS: atom_id res chain seq x y z
N MET A 1 -24.54 -15.22 0.14
CA MET A 1 -24.12 -15.33 1.55
C MET A 1 -22.71 -15.90 1.72
N GLU A 2 -22.25 -16.80 0.83
CA GLU A 2 -20.91 -17.38 0.93
C GLU A 2 -19.78 -16.39 0.60
N ALA A 3 -19.94 -15.56 -0.45
CA ALA A 3 -18.99 -14.48 -0.77
C ALA A 3 -18.79 -13.52 0.41
N THR A 4 -19.89 -13.11 1.06
CA THR A 4 -19.85 -12.27 2.27
C THR A 4 -19.17 -12.95 3.46
N ARG A 5 -19.36 -14.26 3.64
CA ARG A 5 -18.65 -15.05 4.66
C ARG A 5 -17.14 -15.16 4.38
N ARG A 6 -16.74 -15.32 3.11
CA ARG A 6 -15.33 -15.41 2.70
C ARG A 6 -14.60 -14.07 2.89
N ARG A 7 -15.23 -12.95 2.51
CA ARG A 7 -14.74 -11.59 2.86
C ARG A 7 -14.53 -11.44 4.35
N GLY A 8 -15.55 -11.82 5.12
CA GLY A 8 -15.51 -11.73 6.58
C GLY A 8 -14.37 -12.55 7.17
N LEU A 9 -14.16 -13.78 6.68
CA LEU A 9 -13.14 -14.68 7.20
C LEU A 9 -11.72 -14.28 6.78
N ALA A 10 -11.51 -13.84 5.53
CA ALA A 10 -10.24 -13.30 5.06
C ALA A 10 -9.87 -12.01 5.81
N ALA A 11 -10.83 -11.09 5.96
CA ALA A 11 -10.63 -9.88 6.74
C ALA A 11 -10.35 -10.21 8.22
N LEU A 12 -11.06 -11.16 8.82
CA LEU A 12 -10.87 -11.55 10.22
C LEU A 12 -9.50 -12.20 10.44
N VAL A 13 -9.11 -13.19 9.62
CA VAL A 13 -7.80 -13.86 9.73
C VAL A 13 -6.67 -12.86 9.61
N ALA A 14 -6.76 -11.97 8.63
CA ALA A 14 -5.71 -11.01 8.39
C ALA A 14 -5.70 -9.87 9.43
N THR A 15 -6.86 -9.49 9.99
CA THR A 15 -6.95 -8.60 11.17
C THR A 15 -6.31 -9.25 12.40
N VAL A 16 -6.55 -10.56 12.64
CA VAL A 16 -5.96 -11.30 13.77
C VAL A 16 -4.45 -11.42 13.62
N LEU A 17 -3.95 -11.73 12.42
CA LEU A 17 -2.51 -11.81 12.13
C LEU A 17 -1.82 -10.45 12.32
N LEU A 18 -2.45 -9.38 11.86
CA LEU A 18 -1.96 -8.02 12.02
C LEU A 18 -1.91 -7.64 13.51
N ALA A 19 -2.97 -7.92 14.27
CA ALA A 19 -3.00 -7.71 15.72
C ALA A 19 -1.93 -8.53 16.46
N ALA A 20 -1.73 -9.80 16.06
CA ALA A 20 -0.69 -10.65 16.63
C ALA A 20 0.72 -10.13 16.33
N ALA A 21 0.97 -9.64 15.11
CA ALA A 21 2.24 -9.02 14.73
C ALA A 21 2.49 -7.75 15.56
N THR A 22 1.49 -6.87 15.70
CA THR A 22 1.58 -5.66 16.54
C THR A 22 1.87 -6.00 18.00
N LEU A 23 1.21 -7.02 18.56
CA LEU A 23 1.42 -7.47 19.94
C LEU A 23 2.81 -8.09 20.15
N ALA A 24 3.27 -8.93 19.22
CA ALA A 24 4.60 -9.54 19.29
C ALA A 24 5.70 -8.47 19.25
N LEU A 25 5.53 -7.47 18.39
CA LEU A 25 6.43 -6.33 18.31
C LEU A 25 6.43 -5.46 19.58
N ALA A 26 5.26 -5.26 20.19
CA ALA A 26 5.14 -4.54 21.46
C ALA A 26 5.75 -5.28 22.66
N SER A 27 5.97 -6.59 22.54
CA SER A 27 6.48 -7.46 23.62
C SER A 27 8.01 -7.46 23.79
N VAL A 28 8.77 -6.78 22.92
CA VAL A 28 10.24 -6.74 22.96
C VAL A 28 10.75 -5.77 24.07
N PRO A 29 11.42 -6.23 25.15
CA PRO A 29 11.91 -5.37 26.25
C PRO A 29 13.33 -4.81 26.02
N PRO A 30 13.78 -3.76 26.77
CA PRO A 30 13.05 -2.97 27.76
C PRO A 30 12.77 -1.57 27.20
N ARG A 31 11.51 -1.28 26.91
CA ARG A 31 11.06 0.06 26.53
C ARG A 31 10.10 0.58 27.62
N PRO A 32 10.20 1.85 28.05
CA PRO A 32 9.31 2.40 29.06
C PRO A 32 7.85 2.28 28.60
N LEU A 33 6.92 1.95 29.50
CA LEU A 33 5.50 1.69 29.17
C LEU A 33 4.87 2.81 28.32
N ALA A 34 5.24 4.07 28.57
CA ALA A 34 4.80 5.22 27.77
C ALA A 34 5.22 5.10 26.29
N SER A 35 6.43 4.61 26.01
CA SER A 35 6.93 4.35 24.65
C SER A 35 6.27 3.15 23.99
N VAL A 36 5.84 2.14 24.76
CA VAL A 36 5.08 0.99 24.23
C VAL A 36 3.65 1.42 23.87
N VAL A 37 3.01 2.26 24.68
CA VAL A 37 1.65 2.78 24.41
C VAL A 37 1.64 3.75 23.24
N THR A 38 2.61 4.67 23.15
CA THR A 38 2.76 5.53 21.94
C THR A 38 3.09 4.71 20.71
N LEU A 39 3.92 3.67 20.83
CA LEU A 39 4.27 2.79 19.72
C LEU A 39 3.10 1.90 19.28
N VAL A 40 2.33 1.33 20.21
CA VAL A 40 1.12 0.55 19.88
C VAL A 40 0.03 1.46 19.31
N GLY A 41 -0.08 2.71 19.78
CA GLY A 41 -0.99 3.71 19.22
C GLY A 41 -0.58 4.13 17.81
N SER A 42 0.65 4.61 17.63
CA SER A 42 1.16 5.08 16.33
C SER A 42 1.26 3.97 15.30
N LEU A 43 1.69 2.77 15.71
CA LEU A 43 1.65 1.59 14.85
C LEU A 43 0.22 1.17 14.59
N GLY A 44 -0.64 1.08 15.60
CA GLY A 44 -2.03 0.61 15.45
C GLY A 44 -2.86 1.45 14.49
N LEU A 45 -2.62 2.76 14.44
CA LEU A 45 -3.32 3.69 13.54
C LEU A 45 -2.82 3.57 12.10
N ARG A 46 -1.50 3.58 11.90
CA ARG A 46 -0.90 3.39 10.57
C ARG A 46 -1.22 2.02 10.01
N VAL A 47 -1.20 1.00 10.88
CA VAL A 47 -1.70 -0.35 10.63
C VAL A 47 -3.15 -0.33 10.17
N ALA A 48 -4.04 0.41 10.84
CA ALA A 48 -5.45 0.47 10.47
C ALA A 48 -5.67 1.17 9.11
N THR A 49 -4.89 2.20 8.81
CA THR A 49 -4.89 2.91 7.51
C THR A 49 -4.46 2.00 6.37
N ASP A 50 -3.32 1.32 6.51
CA ASP A 50 -2.83 0.36 5.51
C ASP A 50 -3.76 -0.86 5.39
N TRP A 51 -4.36 -1.27 6.52
CA TRP A 51 -5.32 -2.36 6.57
C TRP A 51 -6.59 -2.07 5.77
N LEU A 52 -7.12 -0.84 5.83
CA LEU A 52 -8.25 -0.44 5.00
C LEU A 52 -7.95 -0.61 3.51
N ALA A 53 -6.75 -0.25 3.06
CA ALA A 53 -6.32 -0.43 1.69
C ALA A 53 -6.25 -1.93 1.31
N VAL A 54 -5.70 -2.77 2.18
CA VAL A 54 -5.64 -4.22 1.97
C VAL A 54 -7.04 -4.84 1.88
N VAL A 55 -7.96 -4.50 2.79
CA VAL A 55 -9.34 -5.00 2.75
C VAL A 55 -10.05 -4.56 1.47
N ALA A 56 -9.82 -3.33 1.04
CA ALA A 56 -10.28 -2.80 -0.23
C ALA A 56 -9.78 -3.62 -1.43
N LEU A 57 -8.48 -3.92 -1.47
CA LEU A 57 -7.87 -4.75 -2.50
C LEU A 57 -8.42 -6.18 -2.50
N LEU A 58 -8.60 -6.80 -1.33
CA LEU A 58 -9.20 -8.12 -1.19
C LEU A 58 -10.66 -8.13 -1.68
N ALA A 59 -11.43 -7.09 -1.38
CA ALA A 59 -12.80 -6.96 -1.86
C ALA A 59 -12.87 -6.80 -3.39
N LEU A 60 -11.92 -6.10 -4.00
CA LEU A 60 -11.78 -6.02 -5.45
C LEU A 60 -11.36 -7.36 -6.05
N ALA A 61 -10.34 -8.00 -5.47
CA ALA A 61 -9.83 -9.30 -5.91
C ALA A 61 -10.92 -10.37 -5.88
N GLU A 62 -11.74 -10.41 -4.83
CA GLU A 62 -12.84 -11.37 -4.75
C GLU A 62 -13.89 -11.13 -5.83
N ARG A 63 -14.27 -9.88 -6.13
CA ARG A 63 -15.21 -9.58 -7.22
C ARG A 63 -14.69 -10.04 -8.57
N VAL A 64 -13.39 -9.84 -8.82
CA VAL A 64 -12.73 -10.36 -10.03
C VAL A 64 -12.76 -11.88 -10.05
N ALA A 65 -12.49 -12.51 -8.91
CA ALA A 65 -12.39 -13.96 -8.78
C ALA A 65 -13.72 -14.68 -8.95
N THR A 66 -14.82 -14.15 -8.39
CA THR A 66 -16.14 -14.78 -8.43
C THR A 66 -16.94 -14.45 -9.70
N GLY A 67 -16.43 -13.58 -10.57
CA GLY A 67 -17.17 -13.08 -11.74
C GLY A 67 -18.43 -12.29 -11.39
N ASP A 68 -18.61 -11.98 -10.10
CA ASP A 68 -19.86 -11.49 -9.52
C ASP A 68 -19.88 -9.95 -9.63
N GLY A 69 -20.18 -9.49 -10.85
CA GLY A 69 -20.22 -8.07 -11.24
C GLY A 69 -18.92 -7.56 -11.89
N SER A 70 -19.07 -6.65 -12.85
CA SER A 70 -17.92 -6.02 -13.50
C SER A 70 -17.23 -5.03 -12.54
N VAL A 71 -15.89 -5.12 -12.44
CA VAL A 71 -15.09 -4.10 -11.77
C VAL A 71 -15.11 -2.85 -12.64
N THR A 72 -16.06 -1.96 -12.36
CA THR A 72 -16.21 -0.69 -13.07
C THR A 72 -15.31 0.37 -12.46
N ARG A 73 -14.94 1.38 -13.25
CA ARG A 73 -14.24 2.59 -12.76
C ARG A 73 -14.98 3.25 -11.59
N ALA A 74 -16.32 3.23 -11.61
CA ALA A 74 -17.15 3.76 -10.54
C ALA A 74 -16.97 2.97 -9.22
N SER A 75 -16.88 1.65 -9.29
CA SER A 75 -16.68 0.79 -8.11
C SER A 75 -15.29 1.00 -7.49
N VAL A 76 -14.25 1.06 -8.31
CA VAL A 76 -12.87 1.38 -7.86
C VAL A 76 -12.84 2.76 -7.25
N ARG A 77 -13.39 3.78 -7.94
CA ARG A 77 -13.45 5.16 -7.43
C ARG A 77 -14.13 5.25 -6.07
N ARG A 78 -15.28 4.60 -5.89
CA ARG A 78 -16.02 4.61 -4.62
C ARG A 78 -15.21 3.98 -3.50
N LEU A 79 -14.51 2.90 -3.78
CA LEU A 79 -13.75 2.14 -2.80
C LEU A 79 -12.42 2.84 -2.46
N THR A 80 -11.72 3.42 -3.44
CA THR A 80 -10.60 4.34 -3.23
C THR A 80 -11.01 5.55 -2.38
N LEU A 81 -12.17 6.16 -2.66
CA LEU A 81 -12.68 7.28 -1.87
C LEU A 81 -13.05 6.85 -0.45
N ALA A 82 -13.63 5.67 -0.27
CA ALA A 82 -13.93 5.13 1.05
C ALA A 82 -12.65 4.87 1.87
N VAL A 83 -11.59 4.35 1.23
CA VAL A 83 -10.28 4.17 1.87
C VAL A 83 -9.67 5.51 2.25
N PHE A 84 -9.70 6.49 1.34
CA PHE A 84 -9.21 7.85 1.63
C PHE A 84 -9.93 8.46 2.83
N VAL A 85 -11.26 8.48 2.83
CA VAL A 85 -12.06 9.07 3.91
C VAL A 85 -11.89 8.30 5.22
N GLY A 86 -11.86 6.96 5.16
CA GLY A 86 -11.68 6.12 6.34
C GLY A 86 -10.29 6.32 6.97
N ALA A 87 -9.24 6.30 6.17
CA ALA A 87 -7.87 6.54 6.60
C ALA A 87 -7.72 7.95 7.21
N ALA A 88 -8.20 8.98 6.52
CA ALA A 88 -8.15 10.35 7.03
C ALA A 88 -8.92 10.49 8.35
N ALA A 89 -10.05 9.80 8.51
CA ALA A 89 -10.82 9.82 9.76
C ALA A 89 -10.13 9.08 10.91
N ILE A 90 -9.42 7.98 10.62
CA ILE A 90 -8.62 7.25 11.62
C ILE A 90 -7.48 8.15 12.12
N GLU A 91 -6.75 8.75 11.20
CA GLU A 91 -5.56 9.55 11.51
C GLU A 91 -5.91 10.92 12.12
N ALA A 92 -7.05 11.51 11.74
CA ALA A 92 -7.56 12.74 12.35
C ALA A 92 -8.26 12.51 13.71
N SER A 93 -8.37 11.26 14.18
CA SER A 93 -9.10 10.93 15.40
C SER A 93 -8.49 11.61 16.63
N PRO A 94 -9.30 12.17 17.55
CA PRO A 94 -8.82 12.83 18.77
C PRO A 94 -7.93 11.93 19.64
N LEU A 95 -8.11 10.60 19.56
CA LEU A 95 -7.30 9.62 20.28
C LEU A 95 -5.83 9.60 19.81
N VAL A 96 -5.57 9.89 18.53
CA VAL A 96 -4.21 9.99 17.98
C VAL A 96 -3.48 11.17 18.62
N ARG A 97 -4.17 12.31 18.69
CA ARG A 97 -3.63 13.57 19.18
C ARG A 97 -3.28 13.52 20.66
N LEU A 98 -4.14 12.89 21.45
CA LEU A 98 -3.94 12.70 22.89
C LEU A 98 -2.73 11.83 23.23
N VAL A 99 -2.27 10.99 22.31
CA VAL A 99 -1.14 10.09 22.51
C VAL A 99 0.16 10.64 21.93
N ALA A 100 0.09 11.39 20.82
CA ALA A 100 1.26 11.84 20.07
C ALA A 100 1.71 13.28 20.37
N GLU A 101 0.82 14.17 20.81
CA GLU A 101 1.12 15.60 20.95
C GLU A 101 1.23 16.02 22.42
N ALA A 102 2.30 16.75 22.77
CA ALA A 102 2.51 17.31 24.11
C ALA A 102 1.55 18.47 24.43
N ASP A 103 0.98 19.12 23.40
CA ASP A 103 -0.06 20.14 23.52
C ASP A 103 -1.08 20.05 22.36
N PRO A 104 -2.13 19.22 22.49
CA PRO A 104 -3.03 18.84 21.40
C PRO A 104 -3.99 19.96 20.92
N VAL A 105 -3.90 21.16 21.53
CA VAL A 105 -4.84 22.26 21.28
C VAL A 105 -4.19 23.44 20.54
N ALA A 106 -2.87 23.43 20.34
CA ALA A 106 -2.19 24.46 19.56
C ALA A 106 -2.68 24.46 18.10
N THR A 107 -2.96 25.64 17.55
CA THR A 107 -3.46 25.79 16.16
C THR A 107 -2.50 25.26 15.11
N THR A 108 -1.19 25.28 15.39
CA THR A 108 -0.16 24.71 14.51
C THR A 108 -0.22 23.18 14.50
N ALA A 109 -0.29 22.54 15.67
CA ALA A 109 -0.49 21.10 15.80
C ALA A 109 -1.83 20.65 15.17
N LEU A 110 -2.85 21.51 15.25
CA LEU A 110 -4.14 21.32 14.59
C LEU A 110 -4.00 21.14 13.08
N VAL A 111 -3.29 22.06 12.42
CA VAL A 111 -3.09 22.08 10.97
C VAL A 111 -2.15 20.96 10.51
N GLU A 112 -1.04 20.75 11.21
CA GLU A 112 -0.07 19.69 10.89
C GLU A 112 -0.69 18.30 11.03
N GLY A 113 -1.45 18.04 12.10
CA GLY A 113 -2.14 16.77 12.28
C GLY A 113 -3.20 16.48 11.20
N VAL A 114 -3.94 17.50 10.75
CA VAL A 114 -4.91 17.35 9.65
C VAL A 114 -4.20 17.11 8.32
N ALA A 115 -3.12 17.85 8.04
CA ALA A 115 -2.33 17.65 6.84
C ALA A 115 -1.75 16.22 6.80
N GLY A 116 -1.17 15.75 7.90
CA GLY A 116 -0.66 14.39 8.05
C GLY A 116 -1.74 13.31 7.84
N ALA A 117 -2.95 13.52 8.36
CA ALA A 117 -4.08 12.59 8.16
C ALA A 117 -4.55 12.52 6.70
N VAL A 118 -4.61 13.66 6.02
CA VAL A 118 -4.97 13.71 4.59
C VAL A 118 -3.90 13.03 3.74
N GLN A 119 -2.62 13.27 4.07
CA GLN A 119 -1.47 12.73 3.38
C GLN A 119 -1.36 11.20 3.49
N SER A 120 -1.54 10.66 4.68
CA SER A 120 -1.57 9.21 4.91
C SER A 120 -2.76 8.56 4.21
N GLY A 121 -3.94 9.19 4.25
CA GLY A 121 -5.10 8.75 3.48
C GLY A 121 -4.87 8.75 1.96
N LEU A 122 -4.14 9.74 1.42
CA LEU A 122 -3.80 9.82 0.00
C LEU A 122 -2.97 8.62 -0.47
N PHE A 123 -1.98 8.20 0.32
CA PHE A 123 -1.14 7.06 -0.05
C PHE A 123 -1.87 5.72 0.05
N ALA A 124 -2.67 5.51 1.10
CA ALA A 124 -3.51 4.30 1.23
C ALA A 124 -4.52 4.19 0.07
N ALA A 125 -5.16 5.29 -0.30
CA ALA A 125 -6.04 5.35 -1.46
C ALA A 125 -5.28 5.17 -2.78
N GLY A 126 -4.08 5.75 -2.87
CA GLY A 126 -3.15 5.64 -3.98
C GLY A 126 -2.76 4.19 -4.26
N LEU A 127 -2.43 3.41 -3.24
CA LEU A 127 -2.17 1.97 -3.32
C LEU A 127 -3.33 1.23 -4.01
N VAL A 128 -4.56 1.44 -3.52
CA VAL A 128 -5.76 0.81 -4.09
C VAL A 128 -5.94 1.18 -5.56
N ALA A 129 -5.84 2.47 -5.88
CA ALA A 129 -6.01 2.96 -7.25
C ALA A 129 -4.91 2.45 -8.18
N ALA A 130 -3.65 2.41 -7.72
CA ALA A 130 -2.51 1.98 -8.50
C ALA A 130 -2.58 0.48 -8.81
N THR A 131 -2.88 -0.36 -7.81
CA THR A 131 -3.08 -1.81 -8.03
C THR A 131 -4.28 -2.06 -8.93
N ALA A 132 -5.40 -1.35 -8.78
CA ALA A 132 -6.55 -1.51 -9.66
C ALA A 132 -6.23 -1.09 -11.12
N ALA A 133 -5.52 0.02 -11.30
CA ALA A 133 -5.11 0.50 -12.64
C ALA A 133 -4.09 -0.43 -13.31
N GLY A 134 -3.10 -0.91 -12.55
CA GLY A 134 -2.13 -1.90 -13.04
C GLY A 134 -2.80 -3.22 -13.39
N GLY A 135 -3.77 -3.68 -12.58
CA GLY A 135 -4.54 -4.89 -12.85
C GLY A 135 -5.42 -4.75 -14.09
N ALA A 136 -6.04 -3.59 -14.30
CA ALA A 136 -6.79 -3.29 -15.51
C ALA A 136 -5.89 -3.30 -16.76
N ALA A 137 -4.74 -2.63 -16.70
CA ALA A 137 -3.78 -2.60 -17.81
C ALA A 137 -3.25 -3.99 -18.16
N LEU A 138 -2.99 -4.82 -17.14
CA LEU A 138 -2.59 -6.20 -17.34
C LEU A 138 -3.71 -7.03 -17.99
N ARG A 139 -4.96 -6.82 -17.57
CA ARG A 139 -6.11 -7.52 -18.14
C ARG A 139 -6.35 -7.13 -19.61
N ASP A 140 -6.21 -5.85 -19.93
CA ASP A 140 -6.32 -5.36 -21.31
C ASP A 140 -5.25 -5.99 -22.21
N ALA A 141 -4.03 -6.18 -21.69
CA ALA A 141 -2.95 -6.82 -22.42
C ALA A 141 -3.13 -8.34 -22.60
N LEU A 142 -3.69 -9.02 -21.60
CA LEU A 142 -3.96 -10.46 -21.65
C LEU A 142 -5.15 -10.81 -22.57
N GLY A 143 -6.04 -9.86 -22.89
CA GLY A 143 -7.14 -10.07 -23.84
C GLY A 143 -8.06 -11.25 -23.47
N ASP A 144 -8.43 -12.04 -24.47
CA ASP A 144 -9.33 -13.21 -24.32
C ASP A 144 -8.69 -14.39 -23.56
N GLU A 145 -7.37 -14.37 -23.32
CA GLU A 145 -6.69 -15.38 -22.48
C GLU A 145 -6.95 -15.18 -20.98
N ALA A 146 -7.51 -14.03 -20.59
CA ALA A 146 -7.91 -13.74 -19.22
C ALA A 146 -9.15 -14.57 -18.83
N ARG A 147 -8.94 -15.85 -18.49
CA ARG A 147 -9.98 -16.74 -17.93
C ARG A 147 -10.69 -16.06 -16.76
N ALA A 148 -11.98 -16.34 -16.60
CA ALA A 148 -12.75 -15.92 -15.43
C ALA A 148 -12.13 -16.52 -14.15
N GLY A 149 -11.60 -15.64 -13.28
CA GLY A 149 -10.88 -16.01 -12.06
C GLY A 149 -9.61 -15.19 -11.87
N LEU A 150 -9.04 -15.20 -10.66
CA LEU A 150 -7.65 -14.78 -10.48
C LEU A 150 -6.75 -15.79 -11.21
N PRO A 151 -5.76 -15.35 -12.00
CA PRO A 151 -4.83 -16.25 -12.66
C PRO A 151 -4.26 -17.24 -11.63
N MET A 152 -4.63 -18.52 -11.77
CA MET A 152 -4.07 -19.58 -10.94
C MET A 152 -2.59 -19.70 -11.27
N ALA A 153 -1.75 -19.73 -10.23
CA ALA A 153 -0.31 -19.90 -10.31
C ALA A 153 0.09 -20.94 -11.37
N PRO A 154 0.81 -20.58 -12.44
CA PRO A 154 1.56 -21.56 -13.20
C PRO A 154 2.69 -22.07 -12.29
N SER A 155 2.56 -23.30 -11.78
CA SER A 155 3.46 -23.91 -10.80
C SER A 155 4.92 -24.10 -11.25
N GLU A 156 5.27 -23.71 -12.47
CA GLU A 156 6.55 -24.04 -13.10
C GLU A 156 7.43 -22.85 -13.49
N ARG A 157 6.98 -21.60 -13.31
CA ARG A 157 7.72 -20.43 -13.82
C ARG A 157 8.49 -19.66 -12.75
N ARG A 158 9.73 -19.28 -13.09
CA ARG A 158 10.68 -18.58 -12.19
C ARG A 158 10.59 -17.06 -12.21
N LEU A 159 9.87 -16.45 -13.16
CA LEU A 159 9.77 -14.99 -13.30
C LEU A 159 8.31 -14.54 -13.46
N PRO A 160 7.90 -13.46 -12.78
CA PRO A 160 6.51 -12.96 -12.78
C PRO A 160 6.10 -12.39 -14.14
N ARG A 161 4.83 -12.57 -14.50
CA ARG A 161 4.21 -12.09 -15.77
C ARG A 161 3.75 -10.64 -15.74
N VAL A 162 4.34 -9.78 -14.91
CA VAL A 162 3.93 -8.37 -14.86
C VAL A 162 4.50 -7.64 -16.07
N GLU A 163 3.62 -7.21 -16.97
CA GLU A 163 4.04 -6.44 -18.13
C GLU A 163 4.56 -5.04 -17.74
N PRO A 164 5.52 -4.50 -18.50
CA PRO A 164 6.02 -3.14 -18.28
C PRO A 164 4.91 -2.08 -18.27
N GLY A 165 3.85 -2.26 -19.07
CA GLY A 165 2.71 -1.34 -19.12
C GLY A 165 1.96 -1.23 -17.79
N ALA A 166 1.80 -2.34 -17.05
CA ALA A 166 1.17 -2.34 -15.73
C ALA A 166 2.03 -1.59 -14.70
N ILE A 167 3.35 -1.79 -14.74
CA ILE A 167 4.31 -1.08 -13.88
C ILE A 167 4.26 0.43 -14.16
N VAL A 168 4.25 0.82 -15.44
CA VAL A 168 4.14 2.23 -15.84
C VAL A 168 2.84 2.86 -15.33
N ARG A 169 1.72 2.13 -15.38
CA ARG A 169 0.44 2.64 -14.84
C ARG A 169 0.47 2.82 -13.33
N VAL A 170 1.05 1.88 -12.59
CA VAL A 170 1.27 2.01 -11.14
C VAL A 170 2.12 3.25 -10.84
N ALA A 171 3.24 3.41 -11.56
CA ALA A 171 4.13 4.55 -11.40
C ALA A 171 3.45 5.88 -11.72
N GLN A 172 2.60 5.94 -12.75
CA GLN A 172 1.82 7.14 -13.11
C GLN A 172 0.85 7.54 -11.98
N VAL A 173 0.08 6.58 -11.44
CA VAL A 173 -0.88 6.86 -10.37
C VAL A 173 -0.15 7.36 -9.12
N LEU A 174 0.96 6.72 -8.75
CA LEU A 174 1.74 7.12 -7.58
C LEU A 174 2.48 8.45 -7.77
N GLY A 175 2.91 8.77 -9.00
CA GLY A 175 3.45 10.08 -9.33
C GLY A 175 2.44 11.21 -9.09
N VAL A 176 1.17 10.99 -9.45
CA VAL A 176 0.08 11.95 -9.15
C VAL A 176 -0.14 12.08 -7.64
N VAL A 177 -0.14 10.96 -6.91
CA VAL A 177 -0.29 10.96 -5.44
C VAL A 177 0.86 11.70 -4.77
N ALA A 178 2.10 11.45 -5.19
CA ALA A 178 3.29 12.13 -4.69
C ALA A 178 3.25 13.64 -4.95
N ALA A 179 2.79 14.06 -6.14
CA ALA A 179 2.63 15.47 -6.47
C ALA A 179 1.56 16.17 -5.60
N LEU A 180 0.43 15.50 -5.34
CA LEU A 180 -0.61 16.00 -4.44
C LEU A 180 -0.10 16.11 -3.00
N TRP A 181 0.59 15.08 -2.52
CA TRP A 181 1.21 15.05 -1.19
C TRP A 181 2.20 16.22 -1.03
N LEU A 182 3.09 16.41 -2.01
CA LEU A 182 4.04 17.51 -2.05
C LEU A 182 3.33 18.87 -2.00
N GLY A 183 2.25 19.03 -2.75
CA GLY A 183 1.45 20.26 -2.76
C GLY A 183 0.82 20.57 -1.39
N ILE A 184 0.30 19.56 -0.70
CA ILE A 184 -0.29 19.72 0.64
C ILE A 184 0.78 20.08 1.66
N GLU A 185 1.92 19.39 1.64
CA GLU A 185 3.04 19.66 2.53
C GLU A 185 3.55 21.09 2.36
N LEU A 186 3.74 21.51 1.10
CA LEU A 186 4.16 22.88 0.78
C LEU A 186 3.14 23.93 1.21
N ALA A 187 1.85 23.71 0.93
CA ALA A 187 0.80 24.63 1.35
C ALA A 187 0.76 24.79 2.87
N THR A 188 0.93 23.68 3.60
CA THR A 188 0.97 23.65 5.07
C THR A 188 2.17 24.44 5.59
N ARG A 189 3.37 24.17 5.08
CA ARG A 189 4.60 24.87 5.50
C ARG A 189 4.59 26.36 5.15
N LEU A 190 4.04 26.74 4.00
CA LEU A 190 3.90 28.14 3.61
C LEU A 190 2.90 28.87 4.50
N ALA A 191 1.78 28.24 4.85
CA ALA A 191 0.78 28.81 5.76
C ALA A 191 1.33 29.02 7.18
N LEU A 192 2.25 28.17 7.62
CA LEU A 192 2.91 28.25 8.93
C LEU A 192 4.17 29.15 8.94
N GLY A 193 4.53 29.75 7.80
CA GLY A 193 5.62 30.73 7.72
C GLY A 193 7.02 30.13 7.71
N ALA A 194 7.24 29.04 6.96
CA ALA A 194 8.55 28.39 6.87
C ALA A 194 9.68 29.36 6.45
N PRO A 195 10.78 29.45 7.22
CA PRO A 195 11.84 30.43 6.99
C PRO A 195 12.68 30.17 5.73
N TYR A 196 12.73 28.93 5.24
CA TYR A 196 13.52 28.52 4.07
C TYR A 196 12.67 27.72 3.08
N VAL A 197 12.06 28.41 2.10
CA VAL A 197 11.11 27.79 1.15
C VAL A 197 11.74 26.65 0.34
N TRP A 198 12.95 26.82 -0.17
CA TRP A 198 13.62 25.78 -0.98
C TRP A 198 14.01 24.55 -0.17
N LEU A 199 14.39 24.74 1.09
CA LEU A 199 14.64 23.67 2.05
C LEU A 199 13.34 22.88 2.33
N ALA A 200 12.24 23.61 2.51
CA ALA A 200 10.93 23.02 2.71
C ALA A 200 10.44 22.22 1.49
N VAL A 201 10.69 22.72 0.28
CA VAL A 201 10.40 22.01 -1.00
C VAL A 201 11.22 20.74 -1.11
N ALA A 202 12.52 20.81 -0.82
CA ALA A 202 13.43 19.68 -0.89
C ALA A 202 13.00 18.54 0.04
N ASP A 203 12.79 18.85 1.31
CA ASP A 203 12.42 17.88 2.33
C ASP A 203 11.04 17.26 2.04
N ALA A 204 10.07 18.08 1.64
CA ALA A 204 8.79 17.57 1.17
C ALA A 204 8.96 16.64 -0.06
N ALA A 205 9.75 17.02 -1.06
CA ALA A 205 9.94 16.17 -2.24
C ALA A 205 10.55 14.80 -1.88
N VAL A 206 11.51 14.77 -0.96
CA VAL A 206 12.14 13.53 -0.47
C VAL A 206 11.12 12.64 0.24
N ALA A 207 10.33 13.20 1.15
CA ALA A 207 9.32 12.45 1.89
C ALA A 207 8.18 11.94 0.99
N ALA A 208 7.78 12.71 -0.02
CA ALA A 208 6.82 12.29 -1.05
C ALA A 208 7.33 11.07 -1.82
N LEU A 209 8.61 11.11 -2.21
CA LEU A 209 9.27 10.06 -2.98
C LEU A 209 9.41 8.79 -2.14
N ALA A 210 9.81 8.90 -0.87
CA ALA A 210 9.89 7.78 0.05
C ALA A 210 8.54 7.05 0.17
N GLY A 211 7.45 7.80 0.43
CA GLY A 211 6.11 7.22 0.48
C GLY A 211 5.69 6.58 -0.84
N ALA A 212 5.97 7.21 -1.98
CA ALA A 212 5.64 6.66 -3.29
C ALA A 212 6.38 5.35 -3.59
N VAL A 213 7.64 5.22 -3.16
CA VAL A 213 8.42 3.98 -3.29
C VAL A 213 7.77 2.86 -2.47
N ASP A 214 7.45 3.13 -1.20
CA ASP A 214 6.88 2.12 -0.30
C ASP A 214 5.57 1.54 -0.85
N TYR A 215 4.61 2.41 -1.17
CA TYR A 215 3.32 1.99 -1.71
C TYR A 215 3.41 1.46 -3.15
N GLY A 216 4.41 1.89 -3.93
CA GLY A 216 4.67 1.37 -5.27
C GLY A 216 5.15 -0.07 -5.26
N VAL A 217 6.11 -0.40 -4.40
CA VAL A 217 6.59 -1.77 -4.24
C VAL A 217 5.44 -2.67 -3.78
N LEU A 218 4.63 -2.23 -2.81
CA LEU A 218 3.46 -2.98 -2.36
C LEU A 218 2.42 -3.18 -3.48
N ALA A 219 2.12 -2.13 -4.24
CA ALA A 219 1.15 -2.20 -5.34
C ALA A 219 1.58 -3.24 -6.39
N VAL A 220 2.84 -3.20 -6.80
CA VAL A 220 3.41 -4.17 -7.75
C VAL A 220 3.46 -5.57 -7.16
N ALA A 221 3.83 -5.72 -5.89
CA ALA A 221 3.89 -7.03 -5.26
C ALA A 221 2.51 -7.69 -5.16
N PHE A 222 1.45 -6.92 -4.84
CA PHE A 222 0.08 -7.43 -4.88
C PHE A 222 -0.36 -7.81 -6.30
N LEU A 223 0.05 -7.05 -7.32
CA LEU A 223 -0.19 -7.43 -8.71
C LEU A 223 0.48 -8.74 -9.06
N VAL A 224 1.77 -8.90 -8.69
CA VAL A 224 2.51 -10.15 -8.90
C VAL A 224 1.79 -11.33 -8.24
N LEU A 225 1.41 -11.21 -6.97
CA LEU A 225 0.71 -12.29 -6.26
C LEU A 225 -0.67 -12.61 -6.85
N ALA A 226 -1.37 -11.61 -7.38
CA ALA A 226 -2.63 -11.83 -8.07
C ALA A 226 -2.44 -12.63 -9.37
N VAL A 227 -1.30 -12.49 -10.05
CA VAL A 227 -0.97 -13.13 -11.34
C VAL A 227 -0.34 -14.51 -11.16
N ASP A 228 0.60 -14.64 -10.24
CA ASP A 228 1.35 -15.86 -10.01
C ASP A 228 0.74 -16.73 -8.93
N GLY A 229 -0.38 -16.31 -8.34
CA GLY A 229 -1.03 -16.98 -7.21
C GLY A 229 -0.31 -16.76 -5.87
N ALA A 230 -1.11 -16.71 -4.80
CA ALA A 230 -0.65 -16.57 -3.44
C ALA A 230 -0.53 -17.96 -2.79
N ASP A 231 0.60 -18.62 -3.01
CA ASP A 231 0.99 -19.84 -2.30
C ASP A 231 2.07 -19.55 -1.25
N VAL A 232 2.39 -20.51 -0.38
CA VAL A 232 3.37 -20.29 0.69
C VAL A 232 4.75 -19.92 0.13
N ARG A 233 5.13 -20.45 -1.03
CA ARG A 233 6.45 -20.23 -1.63
C ARG A 233 6.56 -18.85 -2.26
N THR A 234 5.54 -18.41 -3.01
CA THR A 234 5.44 -17.08 -3.62
C THR A 234 5.28 -16.01 -2.56
N VAL A 235 4.57 -16.29 -1.46
CA VAL A 235 4.47 -15.37 -0.33
C VAL A 235 5.82 -15.20 0.36
N VAL A 236 6.53 -16.28 0.72
CA VAL A 236 7.83 -16.18 1.40
C VAL A 236 8.87 -15.51 0.49
N GLY A 237 8.98 -15.97 -0.76
CA GLY A 237 9.91 -15.38 -1.74
C GLY A 237 9.57 -13.93 -2.06
N GLY A 238 8.29 -13.64 -2.30
CA GLY A 238 7.79 -12.29 -2.57
C GLY A 238 8.02 -11.33 -1.40
N THR A 239 7.80 -11.79 -0.17
CA THR A 239 8.07 -10.99 1.04
C THR A 239 9.55 -10.64 1.15
N ALA A 240 10.44 -11.59 0.91
CA ALA A 240 11.89 -11.33 0.93
C ALA A 240 12.31 -10.34 -0.16
N VAL A 241 11.76 -10.47 -1.37
CA VAL A 241 12.03 -9.54 -2.48
C VAL A 241 11.47 -8.14 -2.18
N VAL A 242 10.22 -8.04 -1.72
CA VAL A 242 9.60 -6.77 -1.33
C VAL A 242 10.45 -6.08 -0.27
N TRP A 243 10.85 -6.81 0.76
CA TRP A 243 11.68 -6.26 1.83
C TRP A 243 13.02 -5.76 1.30
N LEU A 244 13.71 -6.56 0.47
CA LEU A 244 14.97 -6.15 -0.16
C LEU A 244 14.80 -4.89 -1.01
N VAL A 245 13.75 -4.80 -1.83
CA VAL A 245 13.48 -3.64 -2.69
C VAL A 245 13.13 -2.40 -1.87
N LEU A 246 12.32 -2.53 -0.81
CA LEU A 246 12.02 -1.42 0.11
C LEU A 246 13.29 -0.90 0.79
N VAL A 247 14.16 -1.80 1.25
CA VAL A 247 15.45 -1.42 1.84
C VAL A 247 16.31 -0.68 0.82
N VAL A 248 16.53 -1.24 -0.37
CA VAL A 248 17.34 -0.61 -1.41
C VAL A 248 16.75 0.73 -1.87
N GLY A 249 15.42 0.81 -2.01
CA GLY A 249 14.70 2.03 -2.33
C GLY A 249 14.88 3.11 -1.26
N GLY A 250 14.74 2.74 0.01
CA GLY A 250 15.00 3.63 1.15
C GLY A 250 16.44 4.16 1.15
N ILE A 251 17.42 3.29 0.88
CA ILE A 251 18.84 3.68 0.74
C ILE A 251 18.99 4.70 -0.39
N ALA A 252 18.40 4.44 -1.57
CA ALA A 252 18.50 5.33 -2.71
C ALA A 252 17.90 6.72 -2.41
N VAL A 253 16.74 6.77 -1.76
CA VAL A 253 16.10 8.04 -1.35
C VAL A 253 16.95 8.79 -0.32
N ALA A 254 17.56 8.08 0.64
CA ALA A 254 18.47 8.68 1.61
C ALA A 254 19.74 9.26 0.97
N VAL A 255 20.31 8.57 -0.02
CA VAL A 255 21.46 9.09 -0.78
C VAL A 255 21.07 10.32 -1.59
N LEU A 256 19.90 10.31 -2.24
CA LEU A 256 19.38 11.45 -2.97
C LEU A 256 19.11 12.64 -2.03
N SER A 257 18.53 12.42 -0.85
CA SER A 257 18.27 13.49 0.12
C SER A 257 19.55 14.10 0.65
N ALA A 258 20.56 13.28 0.97
CA ALA A 258 21.88 13.75 1.38
C ALA A 258 22.56 14.59 0.29
N GLY A 259 22.55 14.11 -0.96
CA GLY A 259 23.09 14.84 -2.10
C GLY A 259 22.39 16.18 -2.34
N LEU A 260 21.07 16.21 -2.18
CA LEU A 260 20.26 17.41 -2.34
C LEU A 260 20.52 18.45 -1.24
N GLY A 261 20.70 18.00 0.01
CA GLY A 261 21.13 18.85 1.13
C GLY A 261 22.48 19.52 0.87
N VAL A 262 23.48 18.76 0.40
CA VAL A 262 24.80 19.29 0.03
C VAL A 262 24.71 20.31 -1.11
N ALA A 263 23.91 20.02 -2.15
CA ALA A 263 23.68 20.95 -3.25
C ALA A 263 23.02 22.26 -2.79
N LEU A 264 22.03 22.18 -1.89
CA LEU A 264 21.35 23.35 -1.33
C LEU A 264 22.30 24.22 -0.50
N ILE A 265 23.14 23.63 0.35
CA ILE A 265 24.17 24.37 1.10
C ILE A 265 25.08 25.14 0.14
N GLY A 266 25.58 24.46 -0.90
CA GLY A 266 26.48 25.06 -1.89
C GLY A 266 25.83 26.16 -2.74
N ALA A 267 24.55 26.02 -3.07
CA ALA A 267 23.85 26.93 -3.97
C ALA A 267 23.18 28.13 -3.27
N THR A 268 22.81 28.00 -1.99
CA THR A 268 21.97 28.99 -1.30
C THR A 268 22.57 29.57 -0.02
N VAL A 269 23.79 29.14 0.37
CA VAL A 269 24.43 29.56 1.63
C VAL A 269 23.52 29.31 2.85
N THR A 270 22.67 28.29 2.76
CA THR A 270 21.78 27.92 3.86
C THR A 270 22.63 27.41 5.03
N PRO A 271 22.43 27.91 6.26
CA PRO A 271 23.25 27.50 7.41
C PRO A 271 23.08 26.01 7.71
N MET A 272 24.18 25.33 8.04
CA MET A 272 24.22 23.87 8.28
C MET A 272 23.18 23.41 9.31
N GLY A 273 22.98 24.17 10.39
CA GLY A 273 21.97 23.86 11.40
C GLY A 273 20.53 23.86 10.90
N ALA A 274 20.21 24.62 9.84
CA ALA A 274 18.90 24.56 9.21
C ALA A 274 18.73 23.29 8.36
N VAL A 275 19.80 22.83 7.69
CA VAL A 275 19.81 21.59 6.90
C VAL A 275 19.73 20.35 7.79
N GLU A 276 20.44 20.36 8.92
CA GLU A 276 20.36 19.32 9.95
C GLU A 276 18.97 19.28 10.60
N ALA A 277 18.36 20.45 10.89
CA ALA A 277 17.01 20.54 11.42
C ALA A 277 15.93 20.09 10.42
N ALA A 278 16.17 20.25 9.12
CA ALA A 278 15.31 19.72 8.06
C ALA A 278 15.53 18.21 7.79
N GLY A 279 16.39 17.54 8.56
CA GLY A 279 16.63 16.11 8.45
C GLY A 279 17.31 15.67 7.14
N MET A 280 17.84 16.61 6.34
CA MET A 280 18.52 16.27 5.09
C MET A 280 19.88 15.64 5.38
N GLY A 281 20.09 14.42 4.89
CA GLY A 281 21.29 13.63 5.19
C GLY A 281 21.22 12.87 6.51
N LEU A 282 20.18 13.09 7.34
CA LEU A 282 19.77 12.06 8.28
C LEU A 282 19.22 10.92 7.43
N TRP A 283 19.74 9.71 7.68
CA TRP A 283 19.02 8.51 7.30
C TRP A 283 17.57 8.71 7.74
N PRO A 284 16.54 8.46 6.90
CA PRO A 284 15.18 8.38 7.42
C PRO A 284 15.28 7.48 8.64
N ALA A 285 14.90 7.96 9.83
CA ALA A 285 15.11 7.21 11.08
C ALA A 285 14.81 5.74 10.77
N PRO A 286 15.75 4.80 10.99
CA PRO A 286 15.57 3.42 10.60
C PRO A 286 14.55 2.83 11.55
N ASP A 287 13.32 3.23 11.35
CA ASP A 287 12.15 2.69 11.96
C ASP A 287 11.90 1.45 11.13
N SER A 288 12.56 0.37 11.54
CA SER A 288 12.22 -1.00 11.16
C SER A 288 10.70 -1.20 11.15
N TRP A 289 9.99 -0.46 11.99
CA TRP A 289 8.55 -0.27 12.06
C TRP A 289 7.84 -0.02 10.74
N THR A 290 8.16 1.01 9.95
CA THR A 290 7.40 1.30 8.72
C THR A 290 7.59 0.20 7.67
N GLN A 291 8.82 -0.31 7.54
CA GLN A 291 9.13 -1.44 6.68
C GLN A 291 8.48 -2.73 7.16
N LEU A 292 8.49 -2.99 8.47
CA LEU A 292 7.82 -4.15 9.09
C LEU A 292 6.31 -4.07 8.93
N LEU A 293 5.72 -2.87 9.03
CA LEU A 293 4.31 -2.64 8.79
C LEU A 293 3.93 -2.85 7.33
N ALA A 294 4.69 -2.28 6.39
CA ALA A 294 4.51 -2.51 4.96
C ALA A 294 4.60 -4.00 4.63
N THR A 295 5.60 -4.69 5.19
CA THR A 295 5.79 -6.14 5.04
C THR A 295 4.66 -6.95 5.68
N GLY A 296 4.18 -6.52 6.85
CA GLY A 296 3.04 -7.13 7.54
C GLY A 296 1.72 -6.95 6.79
N ALA A 297 1.47 -5.77 6.23
CA ALA A 297 0.32 -5.48 5.38
C ALA A 297 0.36 -6.33 4.10
N PHE A 298 1.54 -6.45 3.49
CA PHE A 298 1.76 -7.35 2.36
C PHE A 298 1.43 -8.80 2.72
N LEU A 299 2.01 -9.34 3.79
CA LEU A 299 1.77 -10.71 4.26
C LEU A 299 0.28 -10.95 4.54
N ALA A 300 -0.38 -10.03 5.25
CA ALA A 300 -1.79 -10.13 5.58
C ALA A 300 -2.68 -10.13 4.33
N GLY A 301 -2.40 -9.24 3.37
CA GLY A 301 -3.09 -9.21 2.08
C GLY A 301 -2.80 -10.44 1.23
N ALA A 302 -1.57 -10.95 1.24
CA ALA A 302 -1.17 -12.13 0.49
C ALA A 302 -1.87 -13.39 1.02
N VAL A 303 -1.94 -13.55 2.34
CA VAL A 303 -2.73 -14.62 2.99
C VAL A 303 -4.21 -14.47 2.63
N GLY A 304 -4.76 -13.26 2.66
CA GLY A 304 -6.14 -13.00 2.24
C GLY A 304 -6.38 -13.40 0.78
N LEU A 305 -5.47 -13.05 -0.14
CA LEU A 305 -5.53 -13.45 -1.54
C LEU A 305 -5.49 -14.97 -1.68
N SER A 306 -4.66 -15.66 -0.90
CA SER A 306 -4.60 -17.13 -0.87
C SER A 306 -5.94 -17.75 -0.46
N VAL A 307 -6.61 -17.19 0.54
CA VAL A 307 -7.95 -17.63 0.97
C VAL A 307 -8.99 -17.40 -0.13
N VAL A 308 -8.97 -16.23 -0.78
CA VAL A 308 -9.86 -15.94 -1.92
C VAL A 308 -9.64 -16.98 -3.01
N GLN A 309 -8.39 -17.20 -3.44
CA GLN A 309 -8.03 -18.14 -4.50
C GLN A 309 -8.46 -19.57 -4.20
N ARG A 310 -8.22 -20.08 -2.99
CA ARG A 310 -8.61 -21.44 -2.59
C ARG A 310 -10.12 -21.65 -2.49
N THR A 311 -10.88 -20.56 -2.36
CA THR A 311 -12.32 -20.65 -2.19
C THR A 311 -13.06 -20.41 -3.51
N VAL A 312 -12.45 -19.80 -4.53
CA VAL A 312 -13.09 -19.61 -5.84
C VAL A 312 -13.70 -20.93 -6.33
N PRO A 313 -15.01 -20.99 -6.64
CA PRO A 313 -15.59 -22.19 -7.22
C PRO A 313 -14.89 -22.47 -8.56
N GLU A 314 -14.48 -23.72 -8.79
CA GLU A 314 -13.98 -24.13 -10.10
C GLU A 314 -15.05 -23.78 -11.13
N SER A 315 -14.71 -22.90 -12.06
CA SER A 315 -15.52 -22.70 -13.25
C SER A 315 -15.55 -24.05 -13.95
N GLU A 316 -16.68 -24.75 -13.88
CA GLU A 316 -16.91 -25.94 -14.70
C GLU A 316 -16.52 -25.55 -16.13
N PRO A 317 -15.58 -26.26 -16.76
CA PRO A 317 -15.30 -26.02 -18.17
C PRO A 317 -16.62 -26.23 -18.88
N GLU A 318 -17.18 -25.13 -19.41
CA GLU A 318 -18.33 -25.14 -20.29
C GLU A 318 -18.11 -26.31 -21.24
N SER A 319 -18.95 -27.33 -21.08
CA SER A 319 -18.83 -28.59 -21.81
C SER A 319 -19.10 -28.28 -23.28
N ALA A 320 -18.05 -27.86 -23.98
CA ALA A 320 -17.99 -27.75 -25.43
C ALA A 320 -18.02 -29.14 -26.12
N ASN A 321 -18.48 -30.16 -25.39
CA ASN A 321 -18.79 -31.50 -25.84
C ASN A 321 -20.28 -31.82 -25.59
N ALA A 322 -21.16 -30.97 -26.09
CA ALA A 322 -22.44 -31.43 -26.61
C ALA A 322 -22.41 -31.31 -28.15
N ARG A 323 -21.34 -31.79 -28.79
CA ARG A 323 -21.50 -32.39 -30.11
C ARG A 323 -22.33 -33.64 -29.87
N VAL A 324 -23.61 -33.53 -30.20
CA VAL A 324 -24.50 -34.65 -30.44
C VAL A 324 -23.73 -35.60 -31.36
N ASP A 325 -23.31 -36.74 -30.80
CA ASP A 325 -22.98 -37.90 -31.60
C ASP A 325 -24.26 -38.27 -32.36
N ASP A 326 -24.35 -37.86 -33.64
CA ASP A 326 -25.21 -38.53 -34.60
C ASP A 326 -24.60 -39.92 -34.88
N SER A 327 -24.66 -40.78 -33.86
CA SER A 327 -24.45 -42.23 -33.98
C SER A 327 -25.75 -42.94 -33.62
N GLY A 328 -26.72 -42.81 -34.52
CA GLY A 328 -27.85 -43.71 -34.68
C GLY A 328 -28.25 -43.66 -36.15
N THR A 329 -28.16 -44.71 -36.94
CA THR A 329 -28.70 -46.05 -36.66
C THR A 329 -28.06 -47.14 -37.52
N PRO A 330 -28.06 -48.40 -37.05
CA PRO A 330 -27.81 -49.57 -37.90
C PRO A 330 -29.03 -49.88 -38.78
N ARG A 331 -28.79 -50.03 -40.08
CA ARG A 331 -29.49 -50.96 -41.00
C ARG A 331 -28.70 -51.12 -42.28
#